data_AF-A0A9E4ED79-F1
#
_entry.id   AF-A0A9E4ED79-F1
#
_cell.length_a   1.000
_cell.length_b   1.000
_cell.length_c   1.000
_cell.angle_alpha   90.00
_cell.angle_beta   90.00
_cell.angle_gamma   90.00
#
_symmetry.space_group_name_H-M   'P 1'
#
loop_
_entity.id
_entity.type
_entity.pdbx_description
1 polymer ?
#
loop_
_entity_poly.entity_id
_entity_poly.type
_entity_poly.pdbx_seq_one_letter_code
_entity_poly.pdbx_strand_id
1 'polypeptide(L)'
;MKNLKLVAGYLMNDQLFVKSVKTAKHLDWLKQLDPEELVEFFSELLKLVTQISDGKKDAEALSIFLSEWCETALLNSEQEILEDILEAERELAAGGGKSWSLIKKEIGL
;
A
#
# COMPACT_ATOMS: atom_id res chain seq x y z
N MET A 1 -5.33 11.41 3.80
CA MET A 1 -5.03 9.97 3.74
C MET A 1 -6.05 9.21 4.57
N LYS A 2 -6.81 8.30 3.94
CA LYS A 2 -7.79 7.45 4.64
C LYS A 2 -7.05 6.67 5.74
N ASN A 3 -7.62 6.59 6.94
CA ASN A 3 -7.09 5.74 8.01
C ASN A 3 -7.37 4.27 7.66
N LEU A 4 -6.63 3.72 6.70
CA LEU A 4 -6.70 2.32 6.31
C LEU A 4 -6.29 1.46 7.51
N LYS A 5 -7.16 0.54 7.90
CA LYS A 5 -6.91 -0.42 8.98
C LYS A 5 -6.68 -1.78 8.36
N LEU A 6 -5.55 -2.39 8.68
CA LEU A 6 -5.34 -3.79 8.36
C LEU A 6 -6.25 -4.64 9.25
N VAL A 7 -7.09 -5.46 8.63
CA VAL A 7 -8.01 -6.37 9.32
C VAL A 7 -7.72 -7.79 8.83
N ALA A 8 -7.53 -8.70 9.77
CA ALA A 8 -7.44 -10.11 9.48
C ALA A 8 -8.76 -10.76 9.90
N GLY A 9 -9.33 -11.59 9.05
CA GLY A 9 -10.54 -12.33 9.38
C GLY A 9 -10.49 -13.77 8.89
N TYR A 10 -11.28 -14.62 9.53
CA TYR A 10 -11.49 -16.00 9.10
C TYR A 10 -12.99 -16.31 9.12
N LEU A 11 -13.39 -17.19 8.20
CA LEU A 11 -14.74 -17.73 8.14
C LEU A 11 -14.69 -19.17 8.66
N MET A 12 -15.45 -19.47 9.71
CA MET A 12 -15.66 -20.84 10.18
C MET A 12 -17.13 -21.03 10.55
N ASN A 13 -17.73 -22.15 10.14
CA ASN A 13 -19.12 -22.51 10.47
C ASN A 13 -20.11 -21.36 10.19
N ASP A 14 -20.03 -20.75 9.02
CA ASP A 14 -20.84 -19.59 8.60
C ASP A 14 -20.71 -18.33 9.49
N GLN A 15 -19.71 -18.30 10.37
CA GLN A 15 -19.39 -17.15 11.21
C GLN A 15 -18.11 -16.48 10.71
N LEU A 16 -18.22 -15.19 10.40
CA LEU A 16 -17.10 -14.33 10.05
C LEU A 16 -16.52 -13.70 11.33
N PHE A 17 -15.27 -14.01 11.61
CA PHE A 17 -14.50 -13.40 12.68
C PHE A 17 -13.53 -12.42 12.06
N VAL A 18 -13.65 -11.13 12.39
CA VAL A 18 -12.74 -10.08 11.91
C VAL A 18 -12.07 -9.42 13.10
N LYS A 19 -10.74 -9.27 13.05
CA LYS A 19 -9.95 -8.58 14.06
C LYS A 19 -9.06 -7.53 13.43
N SER A 20 -9.10 -6.32 13.95
CA SER A 20 -8.15 -5.28 13.56
C SER A 20 -6.75 -5.62 14.03
N VAL A 21 -5.79 -5.61 13.13
CA VAL A 21 -4.38 -5.80 13.45
C VAL A 21 -3.75 -4.42 13.62
N LYS A 22 -3.16 -4.18 14.80
CA LYS A 22 -2.32 -2.99 14.99
C LYS A 22 -0.97 -3.28 14.35
N THR A 23 -0.69 -2.62 13.23
CA THR A 23 0.65 -2.62 12.63
C THR A 23 1.55 -1.66 13.39
N ALA A 24 2.82 -2.02 13.52
CA ALA A 24 3.83 -1.05 13.94
C ALA A 24 4.07 -0.04 12.80
N LYS A 25 4.51 1.18 13.13
CA LYS A 25 4.70 2.26 12.13
C LYS A 25 5.58 1.86 10.95
N HIS A 26 6.61 1.04 11.18
CA HIS A 26 7.52 0.58 10.13
C HIS A 26 6.89 -0.44 9.15
N LEU A 27 5.65 -0.85 9.39
CA LEU A 27 4.85 -1.72 8.52
C LEU A 27 3.61 -1.01 7.96
N ASP A 28 3.53 0.33 8.08
CA ASP A 28 2.39 1.08 7.56
C ASP A 28 2.31 1.06 6.03
N TRP A 29 3.43 0.79 5.35
CA TRP A 29 3.50 0.60 3.91
C TRP A 29 2.63 -0.57 3.42
N LEU A 30 2.33 -1.58 4.26
CA LEU A 30 1.38 -2.65 3.91
C LEU A 30 -0.01 -2.13 3.56
N LYS A 31 -0.38 -0.92 4.00
CA LYS A 31 -1.66 -0.30 3.66
C LYS A 31 -1.72 0.26 2.24
N GLN A 32 -0.57 0.36 1.57
CA GLN A 32 -0.46 0.80 0.18
C GLN A 32 -0.52 -0.38 -0.80
N LEU A 33 -0.53 -1.61 -0.29
CA LEU A 33 -0.71 -2.80 -1.11
C LEU A 33 -2.20 -3.04 -1.34
N ASP A 34 -2.53 -3.41 -2.57
CA ASP A 34 -3.87 -3.85 -2.94
C ASP A 34 -4.20 -5.23 -2.36
N PRO A 35 -5.48 -5.64 -2.34
CA PRO A 35 -5.89 -6.92 -1.75
C PRO A 35 -5.17 -8.13 -2.36
N GLU A 36 -4.95 -8.16 -3.69
CA GLU A 36 -4.20 -9.23 -4.34
C GLU A 36 -2.74 -9.27 -3.89
N GLU A 37 -2.09 -8.10 -3.81
CA GLU A 37 -0.70 -7.96 -3.38
C GLU A 37 -0.52 -8.35 -1.92
N LEU A 38 -1.47 -8.02 -1.05
CA LEU A 38 -1.48 -8.45 0.34
C LEU A 38 -1.55 -9.98 0.45
N VAL A 39 -2.38 -10.63 -0.36
CA VAL A 39 -2.46 -12.10 -0.39
C VAL A 39 -1.14 -12.71 -0.86
N GLU A 40 -0.53 -12.14 -1.90
CA GLU A 40 0.76 -12.60 -2.41
C GLU A 40 1.87 -12.42 -1.37
N PHE A 41 1.98 -11.23 -0.76
CA PHE A 41 2.91 -10.94 0.33
C PHE A 41 2.83 -11.98 1.45
N PHE A 42 1.63 -12.28 1.97
CA PHE A 42 1.50 -13.25 3.06
C PHE A 42 1.77 -14.69 2.61
N SER A 43 1.46 -15.04 1.36
CA SER A 43 1.78 -16.34 0.77
C SER A 43 3.29 -16.56 0.65
N GLU A 44 4.02 -15.56 0.15
CA GLU A 44 5.47 -15.60 0.03
C GLU A 44 6.17 -15.57 1.38
N LEU A 45 5.69 -14.74 2.32
CA LEU A 45 6.19 -14.71 3.68
C LEU A 45 6.04 -16.09 4.35
N LEU A 46 4.91 -16.76 4.15
CA LEU A 46 4.70 -18.10 4.68
C LEU A 46 5.68 -19.11 4.05
N LYS A 47 5.90 -19.06 2.73
CA LYS A 47 6.90 -19.90 2.06
C LYS A 47 8.30 -19.66 2.61
N LEU A 48 8.69 -18.40 2.78
CA LEU A 48 9.99 -18.03 3.33
C LEU A 48 10.16 -18.58 4.75
N VAL A 49 9.19 -18.33 5.64
CA VAL A 49 9.26 -18.76 7.04
C VAL A 49 9.23 -20.28 7.18
N THR A 50 8.49 -20.99 6.32
CA THR A 50 8.45 -22.47 6.35
C THR A 50 9.70 -23.14 5.78
N GLN A 51 10.50 -22.42 4.99
CA GLN A 51 11.80 -22.88 4.52
C GLN A 51 12.91 -22.69 5.56
N ILE A 52 12.72 -21.77 6.51
CA ILE A 52 13.66 -21.58 7.62
C ILE A 52 13.55 -22.78 8.56
N SER A 53 14.64 -23.53 8.72
CA SER A 53 14.67 -24.69 9.62
C SER A 53 14.33 -24.29 11.05
N ASP A 54 13.60 -25.15 11.76
CA ASP A 54 13.22 -24.92 13.16
C ASP A 54 14.42 -24.50 14.02
N GLY A 55 14.29 -23.35 14.70
CA GLY A 55 15.33 -22.79 15.57
C GLY A 55 16.40 -21.95 14.87
N LYS A 56 16.41 -21.88 13.53
CA LYS A 56 17.24 -20.91 12.79
C LYS A 56 16.44 -19.63 12.54
N LYS A 57 17.14 -18.50 12.56
CA LYS A 57 16.60 -17.21 12.13
C LYS A 57 17.40 -16.79 10.92
N ASP A 58 16.73 -16.63 9.79
CA ASP A 58 17.32 -15.99 8.61
C ASP A 58 16.84 -14.53 8.56
N ALA A 59 17.45 -13.71 9.41
CA ALA A 59 17.11 -12.31 9.52
C ALA A 59 17.47 -11.53 8.24
N GLU A 60 18.47 -11.99 7.49
CA GLU A 60 18.90 -11.38 6.24
C GLU A 60 17.86 -11.63 5.14
N ALA A 61 17.43 -12.88 4.95
CA ALA A 61 16.40 -13.21 3.97
C ALA A 61 15.07 -12.49 4.28
N LEU A 62 14.67 -12.41 5.56
CA LEU A 62 13.51 -11.63 5.98
C LEU A 62 13.67 -10.13 5.73
N SER A 63 14.86 -9.58 5.95
CA SER A 63 15.13 -8.15 5.72
C SER A 63 15.07 -7.80 4.23
N ILE A 64 15.62 -8.66 3.37
CA ILE A 64 15.59 -8.48 1.91
C ILE A 64 14.13 -8.54 1.43
N PHE A 65 13.41 -9.60 1.82
CA PHE A 65 12.00 -9.78 1.49
C PHE A 65 11.14 -8.57 1.87
N LEU A 66 11.27 -8.08 3.11
CA LEU A 66 10.50 -6.91 3.55
C LEU A 66 10.88 -5.62 2.81
N SER A 67 12.13 -5.50 2.35
CA SER A 67 12.60 -4.32 1.62
C SER A 67 12.02 -4.28 0.20
N GLU A 68 12.04 -5.41 -0.52
CA GLU A 68 11.48 -5.53 -1.87
C GLU A 68 9.98 -5.22 -1.90
N TRP A 69 9.23 -5.72 -0.92
CA TRP A 69 7.81 -5.43 -0.79
C TRP A 69 7.52 -3.98 -0.36
N CYS A 70 8.38 -3.39 0.46
CA CYS A 70 8.27 -1.97 0.79
C CYS A 70 8.50 -1.07 -0.43
N GLU A 71 9.46 -1.40 -1.30
CA GLU A 71 9.71 -0.67 -2.55
C GLU A 71 8.50 -0.76 -3.50
N THR A 72 7.92 -1.95 -3.63
CA THR A 72 6.70 -2.17 -4.42
C THR A 72 5.53 -1.31 -3.91
N ALA A 73 5.31 -1.30 -2.60
CA ALA A 73 4.27 -0.48 -1.96
C ALA A 73 4.49 1.04 -2.16
N LEU A 74 5.74 1.49 -2.18
CA LEU A 74 6.07 2.89 -2.43
C LEU A 74 5.75 3.30 -3.87
N LEU A 75 6.09 2.46 -4.85
CA LEU A 75 5.78 2.72 -6.26
C LEU A 75 4.27 2.85 -6.50
N ASN A 76 3.47 1.98 -5.88
CA ASN A 76 2.01 2.06 -5.98
C ASN A 76 1.47 3.37 -5.37
N SER A 77 2.02 3.81 -4.24
CA SER A 77 1.62 5.08 -3.62
C SER A 77 1.96 6.31 -4.46
N GLU A 78 3.10 6.30 -5.16
CA GLU A 78 3.48 7.38 -6.09
C GLU A 78 2.55 7.41 -7.31
N GLN A 79 2.12 6.24 -7.79
CA GLN A 79 1.18 6.13 -8.89
C GLN A 79 -0.23 6.61 -8.50
N GLU A 80 -0.73 6.26 -7.31
CA GLU A 80 -2.03 6.75 -6.79
C GLU A 80 -2.05 8.29 -6.71
N ILE A 81 -0.95 8.91 -6.25
CA ILE A 81 -0.81 10.36 -6.20
C ILE A 81 -0.86 10.99 -7.61
N LEU A 82 -0.20 10.36 -8.60
CA LEU A 82 -0.21 10.85 -9.98
C LEU A 82 -1.61 10.76 -10.60
N GLU A 83 -2.35 9.68 -10.33
CA GLU A 83 -3.72 9.50 -10.79
C GLU A 83 -4.67 10.51 -10.14
N ASP A 84 -4.53 10.77 -8.83
CA ASP A 84 -5.29 11.80 -8.11
C ASP A 84 -5.04 13.21 -8.69
N ILE A 85 -3.78 13.53 -9.04
CA ILE A 85 -3.43 14.81 -9.68
C ILE A 85 -4.08 14.91 -11.06
N LEU A 86 -4.01 13.85 -11.87
CA LEU A 86 -4.60 13.83 -13.21
C LEU A 86 -6.12 13.95 -13.18
N GLU A 87 -6.80 13.30 -12.22
CA GLU A 87 -8.25 13.42 -12.07
C GLU A 87 -8.63 14.82 -11.57
N ALA A 88 -7.90 15.40 -10.62
CA ALA A 88 -8.11 16.79 -10.20
C ALA A 88 -7.90 17.79 -11.36
N GLU A 89 -6.91 17.57 -12.22
CA GLU A 89 -6.69 18.37 -13.43
C GLU A 89 -7.85 18.21 -14.44
N ARG A 90 -8.38 17.00 -14.58
CA ARG A 90 -9.54 16.70 -15.45
C ARG A 90 -10.82 17.37 -14.92
N GLU A 91 -11.09 17.32 -13.62
CA GLU A 91 -12.23 18.00 -12.99
C GLU A 91 -12.14 19.52 -13.14
N LEU A 92 -10.94 20.10 -12.96
CA LEU A 92 -10.70 21.53 -13.20
C LEU A 92 -10.99 21.92 -14.66
N ALA A 93 -10.55 21.10 -15.63
CA ALA A 93 -10.81 21.31 -17.05
C ALA A 93 -12.30 21.17 -17.40
N ALA A 94 -13.02 20.23 -16.78
CA ALA A 94 -14.45 20.00 -16.99
C ALA A 94 -15.32 21.09 -16.33
N GLY A 95 -14.88 21.67 -15.21
CA GLY A 95 -15.56 22.75 -14.49
C GLY A 95 -15.37 24.15 -15.07
N GLY A 96 -14.63 24.31 -16.17
CA GLY A 96 -14.32 25.61 -16.78
C GLY A 96 -13.26 26.44 -16.02
N GLY A 97 -12.50 25.82 -15.12
CA GLY A 97 -11.40 26.46 -14.41
C GLY A 97 -10.17 26.64 -15.30
N LYS A 98 -9.47 27.77 -15.18
CA LYS A 98 -8.19 27.98 -15.87
C LYS A 98 -7.17 26.94 -15.39
N SER A 99 -6.47 26.30 -16.34
CA SER A 99 -5.36 25.39 -16.05
C SER A 99 -4.34 26.00 -15.07
N TRP A 100 -3.77 25.18 -14.19
CA TRP A 100 -2.75 25.61 -13.21
C TRP A 100 -1.51 26.22 -13.89
N SER A 101 -1.16 25.76 -15.09
CA SER A 101 -0.08 26.37 -15.90
C SER A 101 -0.41 27.81 -16.36
N LEU A 102 -1.68 28.12 -16.52
CA LEU A 102 -2.18 29.46 -16.85
C LEU A 102 -2.20 30.36 -15.61
N ILE A 103 -2.55 29.81 -14.45
CA ILE A 103 -2.52 30.51 -13.16
C ILE A 103 -1.09 30.87 -12.77
N LYS A 104 -0.13 29.93 -12.87
CA LYS A 104 1.29 30.18 -12.63
C LYS A 104 1.82 31.37 -13.43
N LYS A 105 1.44 31.43 -14.71
CA LYS A 105 1.78 32.53 -15.62
C LYS A 105 1.15 33.87 -15.22
N GLU A 106 -0.06 33.88 -14.67
CA GLU A 106 -0.74 35.10 -14.21
C GLU A 106 -0.19 35.62 -12.87
N ILE A 107 0.32 34.76 -11.99
CA ILE A 107 0.86 35.13 -10.67
C ILE A 107 2.39 35.27 -10.63
N GLY A 108 3.08 35.04 -11.75
CA GLY A 108 4.53 35.21 -11.87
C GLY A 108 5.35 34.12 -11.16
N LEU A 109 4.82 32.89 -11.09
CA LEU A 109 5.51 31.69 -10.59
C LEU A 109 5.90 30.75 -11.73
#